data_AF-A0A7S2QP88-F1
#
_entry.id   AF-A0A7S2QP88-F1
#
_cell.length_a   1.000
_cell.length_b   1.000
_cell.length_c   1.000
_cell.angle_alpha   90.00
_cell.angle_beta   90.00
_cell.angle_gamma   90.00
#
_symmetry.space_group_name_H-M   'P 1'
#
loop_
_entity.id
_entity.type
_entity.pdbx_description
1 polymer ?
#
loop_
_entity_poly.entity_id
_entity_poly.type
_entity_poly.pdbx_seq_one_letter_code
_entity_poly.pdbx_strand_id
1 'polypeptide(L)'
;GGGALQRWPYRGMCPEAFAAQLPEGWAGSGRTLGELDLMSIDGLQVLLVDPYSEWHQVFTIDRAQQLTAAYESKLTGDRRSQGPAGGGPEPIAIPLASTVLRAGDWIYFGVNKSGPSTDAVQAVISERLGLTDLVIHIDSLARSPQRKTFIQFLPEFDLVPFPPHCVNGILGRPEDARPGQNALNIRKAFGINVAGIVRASGEVSWWPGASESAGGLVGKGDSALIMRMPQWGRGATAQVADRVNHLLDLASFQARLGFESDPAAWRRWQLNMAA
;
A
#
# COMPACT_ATOMS: atom_id res chain seq x y z
N GLY A 1 12.78 20.17 -8.47
CA GLY A 1 13.03 20.08 -7.02
C GLY A 1 11.94 19.23 -6.43
N GLY A 2 12.28 18.09 -5.83
CA GLY A 2 11.29 17.22 -5.18
C GLY A 2 10.74 17.92 -3.94
N GLY A 3 9.46 18.30 -3.96
CA GLY A 3 8.78 18.78 -2.76
C GLY A 3 8.78 17.67 -1.71
N ALA A 4 8.99 18.02 -0.45
CA ALA A 4 8.88 17.07 0.65
C ALA A 4 7.46 16.48 0.68
N LEU A 5 7.33 15.15 0.78
CA LEU A 5 6.05 14.48 0.90
C LEU A 5 5.32 14.99 2.15
N GLN A 6 4.12 15.52 1.96
CA GLN A 6 3.31 16.07 3.05
C GLN A 6 2.56 14.94 3.73
N ARG A 7 2.71 14.80 5.05
CA ARG A 7 1.90 13.85 5.84
C ARG A 7 0.44 14.28 5.83
N TRP A 8 -0.47 13.35 5.55
CA TRP A 8 -1.91 13.60 5.62
C TRP A 8 -2.38 13.77 7.08
N PRO A 9 -3.03 14.88 7.44
CA PRO A 9 -3.62 15.02 8.76
C PRO A 9 -4.95 14.25 8.81
N TYR A 10 -5.05 13.25 9.68
CA TYR A 10 -6.34 12.59 9.94
C TYR A 10 -7.36 13.60 10.45
N ARG A 11 -8.42 13.84 9.68
CA ARG A 11 -9.53 14.73 10.06
C ARG A 11 -10.76 13.91 10.48
N GLY A 12 -10.60 12.98 11.40
CA GLY A 12 -11.68 12.11 11.90
C GLY A 12 -12.18 11.04 10.91
N MET A 13 -11.52 10.91 9.74
CA MET A 13 -11.79 9.84 8.78
C MET A 13 -10.69 8.79 8.90
N CYS A 14 -11.02 7.62 9.43
CA CYS A 14 -10.14 6.46 9.43
C CYS A 14 -10.63 5.48 8.37
N PRO A 15 -9.78 5.06 7.42
CA PRO A 15 -10.16 3.98 6.54
C PRO A 15 -10.27 2.67 7.32
N GLU A 16 -11.09 1.75 6.83
CA GLU A 16 -11.14 0.39 7.36
C GLU A 16 -9.91 -0.36 6.83
N ALA A 17 -8.98 -0.63 7.74
CA ALA A 17 -7.73 -1.32 7.45
C ALA A 17 -7.40 -2.30 8.58
N PHE A 18 -6.88 -3.45 8.21
CA PHE A 18 -6.41 -4.46 9.16
C PHE A 18 -5.16 -5.14 8.61
N ALA A 19 -4.43 -5.80 9.50
CA ALA A 19 -3.28 -6.61 9.15
C ALA A 19 -3.45 -8.02 9.68
N ALA A 20 -2.94 -9.01 8.96
CA ALA A 20 -2.87 -10.39 9.41
C ALA A 20 -1.42 -10.84 9.42
N GLN A 21 -1.03 -11.54 10.48
CA GLN A 21 0.24 -12.27 10.50
C GLN A 21 -0.01 -13.72 10.12
N LEU A 22 0.77 -14.22 9.16
CA LEU A 22 0.75 -15.64 8.82
C LEU A 22 1.42 -16.44 9.94
N PRO A 23 0.81 -17.53 10.44
CA PRO A 23 1.38 -18.29 11.54
C PRO A 23 2.73 -18.94 11.19
N GLU A 24 3.51 -19.24 12.21
CA GLU A 24 4.61 -20.19 12.08
C GLU A 24 4.07 -21.54 11.57
N GLY A 25 4.75 -22.13 10.57
CA GLY A 25 4.29 -23.36 9.93
C GLY A 25 3.02 -23.21 9.08
N TRP A 26 2.66 -21.99 8.66
CA TRP A 26 1.52 -21.75 7.77
C TRP A 26 1.58 -22.66 6.52
N ALA A 27 0.55 -23.49 6.34
CA ALA A 27 0.50 -24.50 5.28
C ALA A 27 0.53 -23.92 3.86
N GLY A 28 0.15 -22.64 3.70
CA GLY A 28 0.22 -21.93 2.43
C GLY A 28 1.59 -21.31 2.12
N SER A 29 2.61 -21.51 2.95
CA SER A 29 3.92 -20.90 2.74
C SER A 29 4.51 -21.29 1.38
N GLY A 30 4.96 -20.28 0.62
CA GLY A 30 5.42 -20.43 -0.76
C GLY A 30 4.34 -20.14 -1.81
N ARG A 31 3.05 -20.05 -1.43
CA ARG A 31 1.98 -19.62 -2.32
C ARG A 31 2.02 -18.11 -2.55
N THR A 32 1.49 -17.70 -3.69
CA THR A 32 1.38 -16.30 -4.07
C THR A 32 0.01 -15.70 -3.68
N LEU A 33 -0.06 -14.36 -3.62
CA LEU A 33 -1.33 -13.65 -3.42
C LEU A 33 -2.40 -14.03 -4.46
N GLY A 34 -2.00 -14.28 -5.71
CA GLY A 34 -2.89 -14.70 -6.80
C GLY A 34 -3.40 -16.12 -6.65
N GLU A 35 -2.56 -17.07 -6.23
CA GLU A 35 -2.98 -18.46 -5.96
C GLU A 35 -3.94 -18.56 -4.76
N LEU A 36 -3.93 -17.57 -3.87
CA LEU A 36 -4.88 -17.43 -2.75
C LEU A 36 -6.11 -16.59 -3.13
N ASP A 37 -6.16 -16.12 -4.38
CA ASP A 37 -7.21 -15.29 -4.95
C ASP A 37 -7.44 -13.96 -4.19
N LEU A 38 -6.53 -13.56 -3.30
CA LEU A 38 -6.70 -12.36 -2.45
C LEU A 38 -6.78 -11.06 -3.25
N MET A 39 -6.28 -11.07 -4.49
CA MET A 39 -6.31 -9.92 -5.39
C MET A 39 -7.64 -9.76 -6.14
N SER A 40 -8.53 -10.75 -6.05
CA SER A 40 -9.83 -10.77 -6.76
C SER A 40 -11.02 -10.53 -5.82
N ILE A 41 -10.77 -10.38 -4.51
CA ILE A 41 -11.83 -10.10 -3.54
C ILE A 41 -12.33 -8.67 -3.78
N ASP A 42 -13.62 -8.54 -4.08
CA ASP A 42 -14.23 -7.24 -4.33
C ASP A 42 -14.14 -6.34 -3.09
N GLY A 43 -13.83 -5.06 -3.31
CA GLY A 43 -13.61 -4.08 -2.26
C GLY A 43 -12.35 -4.29 -1.40
N LEU A 44 -11.52 -5.31 -1.67
CA LEU A 44 -10.27 -5.53 -0.94
C LEU A 44 -9.06 -4.97 -1.69
N GLN A 45 -8.18 -4.25 -0.99
CA GLN A 45 -6.87 -3.87 -1.50
C GLN A 45 -5.77 -4.42 -0.60
N VAL A 46 -4.85 -5.20 -1.18
CA VAL A 46 -3.61 -5.58 -0.49
C VAL A 46 -2.63 -4.41 -0.55
N LEU A 47 -2.33 -3.84 0.60
CA LEU A 47 -1.61 -2.57 0.74
C LEU A 47 -0.10 -2.77 0.82
N LEU A 48 0.32 -3.75 1.61
CA LEU A 48 1.71 -4.02 1.95
C LEU A 48 1.84 -5.48 2.36
N VAL A 49 2.95 -6.10 1.98
CA VAL A 49 3.45 -7.31 2.63
C VAL A 49 4.73 -6.92 3.33
N ASP A 50 4.82 -7.13 4.63
CA ASP A 50 6.04 -6.99 5.42
C ASP A 50 6.57 -8.40 5.68
N PRO A 51 7.54 -8.87 4.88
CA PRO A 51 8.02 -10.23 5.00
C PRO A 51 8.62 -10.45 6.38
N TYR A 52 8.43 -11.64 6.94
CA TYR A 52 8.96 -11.97 8.24
C TYR A 52 10.49 -11.87 8.21
N SER A 53 10.99 -10.82 8.85
CA SER A 53 12.37 -10.75 9.25
C SER A 53 12.47 -11.22 10.70
N GLU A 54 13.36 -12.19 10.95
CA GLU A 54 13.79 -12.60 12.29
C GLU A 54 14.33 -11.41 13.08
N TRP A 55 14.87 -10.39 12.40
CA TRP A 55 15.45 -9.19 12.99
C TRP A 55 14.59 -7.98 12.67
N HIS A 56 14.30 -7.16 13.67
CA HIS A 56 13.66 -5.86 13.44
C HIS A 56 14.60 -4.74 13.86
N GLN A 57 14.56 -3.63 13.11
CA GLN A 57 15.35 -2.45 13.45
C GLN A 57 14.69 -1.72 14.62
N VAL A 58 15.49 -1.41 15.64
CA VAL A 58 15.11 -0.60 16.80
C VAL A 58 16.04 0.60 16.86
N PHE A 59 15.53 1.73 17.36
CA PHE A 59 16.34 2.93 17.55
C PHE A 59 16.72 3.04 19.02
N THR A 60 18.01 3.25 19.25
CA THR A 60 18.56 3.45 20.59
C THR A 60 19.28 4.79 20.64
N ILE A 61 19.44 5.34 21.84
CA ILE A 61 20.24 6.54 22.06
C ILE A 61 21.59 6.05 22.59
N ASP A 62 22.67 6.39 21.90
CA ASP A 62 24.01 6.01 22.32
C ASP A 62 24.52 6.89 23.49
N ARG A 63 25.75 6.63 23.95
CA ARG A 63 26.36 7.42 25.05
C ARG A 63 26.58 8.89 24.70
N ALA A 64 26.65 9.23 23.41
CA ALA A 64 26.78 10.60 22.92
C ALA A 64 25.43 11.30 22.70
N GLN A 65 24.32 10.69 23.16
CA GLN A 65 22.95 11.19 22.94
C GLN A 65 22.55 11.23 21.45
N GLN A 66 23.21 10.43 20.61
CA GLN A 66 22.86 10.31 19.20
C GLN A 66 21.91 9.14 18.98
N LEU A 67 20.94 9.34 18.08
CA LEU A 67 20.04 8.29 17.66
C LEU A 67 20.81 7.31 16.76
N THR A 68 20.95 6.06 17.20
CA THR A 68 21.60 4.98 16.45
C THR A 68 20.62 3.86 16.17
N ALA A 69 20.79 3.19 15.03
CA ALA A 69 20.04 1.99 14.71
C ALA A 69 20.71 0.77 15.36
N ALA A 70 19.89 -0.10 15.95
CA ALA A 70 20.26 -1.45 16.32
C ALA A 70 19.24 -2.42 15.71
N TYR A 71 19.55 -3.70 15.73
CA TYR A 71 18.69 -4.76 15.25
C TYR A 71 18.46 -5.74 16.38
N GLU A 72 17.19 -6.04 16.66
CA GLU A 72 16.77 -6.94 17.71
C GLU A 72 16.14 -8.19 17.09
N SER A 73 16.64 -9.37 17.47
CA SER A 73 16.03 -10.64 17.06
C SER A 73 14.68 -10.79 17.75
N LYS A 74 13.62 -11.02 16.98
CA LYS A 74 12.28 -11.32 17.50
C LYS A 74 12.24 -12.64 18.26
N LEU A 75 13.16 -13.57 17.96
CA LEU A 75 13.21 -14.90 18.57
C LEU A 75 13.99 -14.90 19.88
N THR A 76 15.17 -14.29 19.90
CA THR A 76 16.10 -14.37 21.05
C THR A 76 16.13 -13.09 21.90
N GLY A 77 15.63 -11.97 21.37
CA GLY A 77 15.85 -10.64 21.96
C GLY A 77 17.29 -10.12 21.80
N ASP A 78 18.17 -10.86 21.11
CA ASP A 78 19.55 -10.43 20.91
C ASP A 78 19.60 -9.12 20.14
N ARG A 79 20.44 -8.19 20.61
CA ARG A 79 20.65 -6.89 19.95
C ARG A 79 22.00 -6.84 19.27
N ARG A 80 22.02 -6.35 18.03
CA ARG A 80 23.22 -6.13 17.22
C ARG A 80 23.24 -4.72 16.66
N SER A 81 24.41 -4.09 16.65
CA SER A 81 24.60 -2.76 16.03
C SER A 81 24.61 -2.83 14.50
N GLN A 82 24.90 -4.01 13.94
CA GLN A 82 24.83 -4.29 12.51
C GLN A 82 23.69 -5.26 12.24
N GLY A 83 22.94 -5.00 11.17
CA GLY A 83 21.89 -5.91 10.71
C GLY A 83 22.47 -7.26 10.28
N PRO A 84 21.64 -8.31 10.17
CA PRO A 84 22.07 -9.57 9.59
C PRO A 84 22.70 -9.33 8.21
N ALA A 85 23.78 -10.07 7.91
CA ALA A 85 24.46 -9.98 6.62
C ALA A 85 23.46 -10.27 5.49
N GLY A 86 23.24 -9.29 4.61
CA GLY A 86 22.25 -9.36 3.54
C GLY A 86 21.02 -8.45 3.72
N GLY A 87 20.84 -7.85 4.90
CA GLY A 87 19.63 -7.07 5.21
C GLY A 87 18.40 -7.98 5.36
N GLY A 88 17.48 -7.64 6.25
CA GLY A 88 16.18 -8.33 6.24
C GLY A 88 15.48 -8.11 4.89
N PRO A 89 14.53 -8.99 4.51
CA PRO A 89 13.71 -8.73 3.33
C PRO A 89 13.01 -7.37 3.46
N GLU A 90 13.13 -6.52 2.43
CA GLU A 90 12.45 -5.22 2.43
C GLU A 90 10.93 -5.40 2.34
N PRO A 91 10.14 -4.55 3.02
CA PRO A 91 8.69 -4.57 2.86
C PRO A 91 8.27 -4.31 1.40
N ILE A 92 7.28 -5.07 0.94
CA ILE A 92 6.76 -5.03 -0.42
C ILE A 92 5.59 -4.04 -0.48
N ALA A 93 5.90 -2.77 -0.74
CA ALA A 93 4.90 -1.69 -0.78
C ALA A 93 3.91 -1.77 -1.96
N ILE A 94 4.19 -2.61 -2.96
CA ILE A 94 3.29 -2.88 -4.08
C ILE A 94 3.16 -4.40 -4.24
N PRO A 95 2.38 -5.07 -3.39
CA PRO A 95 2.19 -6.50 -3.56
C PRO A 95 1.58 -6.78 -4.94
N LEU A 96 1.94 -7.86 -5.59
CA LEU A 96 1.39 -8.28 -6.88
C LEU A 96 0.76 -9.65 -6.71
N ALA A 97 -0.04 -10.09 -7.69
CA ALA A 97 -0.55 -11.46 -7.70
C ALA A 97 0.59 -12.50 -7.63
N SER A 98 1.79 -12.18 -8.10
CA SER A 98 2.99 -13.02 -8.02
C SER A 98 3.79 -12.89 -6.72
N THR A 99 3.39 -12.02 -5.78
CA THR A 99 4.07 -11.88 -4.49
C THR A 99 3.91 -13.17 -3.70
N VAL A 100 5.03 -13.85 -3.47
CA VAL A 100 5.13 -15.07 -2.67
C VAL A 100 5.04 -14.70 -1.19
N LEU A 101 4.18 -15.40 -0.46
CA LEU A 101 4.00 -15.27 0.98
C LEU A 101 4.71 -16.39 1.72
N ARG A 102 5.20 -16.09 2.91
CA ARG A 102 5.88 -17.04 3.80
C ARG A 102 5.24 -17.04 5.19
N ALA A 103 5.43 -18.15 5.90
CA ALA A 103 5.09 -18.21 7.31
C ALA A 103 5.74 -17.04 8.07
N GLY A 104 4.96 -16.39 8.96
CA GLY A 104 5.39 -15.22 9.73
C GLY A 104 5.12 -13.86 9.08
N ASP A 105 4.91 -13.80 7.74
CA ASP A 105 4.74 -12.53 7.02
C ASP A 105 3.53 -11.76 7.54
N TRP A 106 3.64 -10.43 7.57
CA TRP A 106 2.51 -9.55 7.79
C TRP A 106 1.92 -9.09 6.47
N ILE A 107 0.60 -9.16 6.36
CA ILE A 107 -0.14 -8.68 5.20
C ILE A 107 -1.11 -7.60 5.67
N TYR A 108 -1.06 -6.44 5.03
CA TYR A 108 -1.90 -5.29 5.36
C TYR A 108 -2.95 -5.11 4.28
N PHE A 109 -4.20 -4.90 4.71
CA PHE A 109 -5.37 -4.83 3.87
C PHE A 109 -6.14 -3.54 4.11
N GLY A 110 -6.74 -3.01 3.05
CA GLY A 110 -7.74 -1.95 3.09
C GLY A 110 -9.06 -2.46 2.52
N VAL A 111 -10.18 -2.10 3.15
CA VAL A 111 -11.53 -2.50 2.72
C VAL A 111 -12.35 -1.29 2.31
N ASN A 112 -12.83 -1.31 1.06
CA ASN A 112 -13.71 -0.29 0.50
C ASN A 112 -15.14 -0.48 1.00
N LYS A 113 -15.70 0.59 1.58
CA LYS A 113 -17.05 0.61 2.15
C LYS A 113 -18.17 0.40 1.15
N SER A 114 -17.91 0.59 -0.15
CA SER A 114 -18.91 0.31 -1.18
C SER A 114 -19.09 -1.19 -1.47
N GLY A 115 -18.19 -2.03 -0.94
CA GLY A 115 -18.21 -3.48 -1.13
C GLY A 115 -18.87 -4.24 0.03
N PRO A 116 -18.55 -5.54 0.19
CA PRO A 116 -18.98 -6.34 1.34
C PRO A 116 -18.53 -5.73 2.67
N SER A 117 -19.22 -6.05 3.77
CA SER A 117 -18.81 -5.59 5.10
C SER A 117 -17.41 -6.08 5.44
N THR A 118 -16.68 -5.30 6.25
CA THR A 118 -15.33 -5.69 6.71
C THR A 118 -15.31 -7.07 7.36
N ASP A 119 -16.33 -7.44 8.12
CA ASP A 119 -16.44 -8.77 8.74
C ASP A 119 -16.55 -9.89 7.69
N ALA A 120 -17.32 -9.68 6.63
CA ALA A 120 -17.44 -10.65 5.54
C ALA A 120 -16.13 -10.81 4.78
N VAL A 121 -15.42 -9.70 4.53
CA VAL A 121 -14.10 -9.71 3.89
C VAL A 121 -13.07 -10.41 4.79
N GLN A 122 -13.07 -10.14 6.09
CA GLN A 122 -12.18 -10.80 7.04
C GLN A 122 -12.43 -12.31 7.08
N ALA A 123 -13.69 -12.77 7.11
CA ALA A 123 -14.00 -14.20 7.10
C ALA A 123 -13.47 -14.91 5.85
N VAL A 124 -13.63 -14.30 4.67
CA VAL A 124 -13.10 -14.84 3.41
C VAL A 124 -11.57 -14.89 3.42
N ILE A 125 -10.91 -13.87 3.95
CA ILE A 125 -9.45 -13.85 4.08
C ILE A 125 -8.99 -14.90 5.11
N SER A 126 -9.68 -15.04 6.25
CA SER A 126 -9.41 -16.07 7.25
C SER A 126 -9.40 -17.46 6.62
N GLU A 127 -10.47 -17.77 5.88
CA GLU A 127 -10.61 -19.05 5.18
C GLU A 127 -9.47 -19.29 4.20
N ARG A 128 -9.18 -18.32 3.31
CA ARG A 128 -8.15 -18.43 2.27
C ARG A 128 -6.75 -18.54 2.83
N LEU A 129 -6.48 -17.84 3.94
CA LEU A 129 -5.22 -17.91 4.65
C LEU A 129 -5.17 -19.06 5.66
N GLY A 130 -6.23 -19.86 5.82
CA GLY A 130 -6.29 -20.92 6.84
C GLY A 130 -6.08 -20.39 8.27
N LEU A 131 -6.46 -19.14 8.53
CA LEU A 131 -6.44 -18.54 9.86
C LEU A 131 -7.64 -19.08 10.61
N THR A 132 -7.38 -19.62 11.80
CA THR A 132 -8.41 -20.17 12.68
C THR A 132 -8.92 -19.03 13.54
N ASP A 133 -10.19 -18.64 13.40
CA ASP A 133 -10.81 -17.59 14.21
C ASP A 133 -10.75 -17.98 15.70
N LEU A 134 -9.83 -17.36 16.43
CA LEU A 134 -9.93 -17.31 17.88
C LEU A 134 -10.84 -16.15 18.20
N VAL A 135 -12.09 -16.46 18.59
CA VAL A 135 -13.05 -15.52 19.19
C VAL A 135 -12.29 -14.54 20.12
N ILE A 136 -12.24 -13.27 19.72
CA ILE A 136 -11.39 -12.27 20.36
C ILE A 136 -12.07 -11.75 21.62
N HIS A 137 -11.57 -12.14 22.80
CA HIS A 137 -11.79 -11.38 24.03
C HIS A 137 -10.90 -10.12 24.01
N ILE A 138 -11.51 -8.95 24.21
CA ILE A 138 -10.86 -7.62 24.20
C ILE A 138 -9.66 -7.53 25.15
N ASP A 139 -9.67 -8.25 26.27
CA ASP A 139 -8.57 -8.27 27.24
C ASP A 139 -7.30 -8.97 26.72
N SER A 140 -7.35 -9.59 25.55
CA SER A 140 -6.26 -10.40 25.00
C SER A 140 -5.51 -9.77 23.80
N LEU A 141 -5.63 -8.46 23.61
CA LEU A 141 -4.94 -7.69 22.54
C LEU A 141 -3.45 -7.42 22.83
N ALA A 142 -2.92 -7.92 23.96
CA ALA A 142 -1.49 -7.88 24.23
C ALA A 142 -0.76 -8.90 23.34
N ARG A 143 0.18 -8.39 22.53
CA ARG A 143 1.04 -9.04 21.53
C ARG A 143 1.61 -10.40 21.99
N SER A 144 0.83 -11.47 21.90
CA SER A 144 1.35 -12.83 22.05
C SER A 144 1.86 -13.30 20.68
N PRO A 145 3.14 -13.70 20.54
CA PRO A 145 3.73 -14.20 19.29
C PRO A 145 2.99 -15.43 18.71
N GLN A 146 2.15 -16.08 19.51
CA GLN A 146 1.47 -17.32 19.17
C GLN A 146 0.07 -17.10 18.55
N ARG A 147 -0.38 -15.86 18.36
CA ARG A 147 -1.77 -15.57 17.96
C ARG A 147 -1.93 -15.33 16.46
N LYS A 148 -2.86 -16.10 15.87
CA LYS A 148 -3.34 -16.04 14.48
C LYS A 148 -4.47 -15.03 14.32
N THR A 149 -4.22 -13.74 14.58
CA THR A 149 -5.32 -12.76 14.64
C THR A 149 -5.12 -11.61 13.68
N PHE A 150 -6.22 -11.15 13.09
CA PHE A 150 -6.31 -9.84 12.47
C PHE A 150 -6.12 -8.77 13.54
N ILE A 151 -5.34 -7.74 13.22
CA ILE A 151 -5.23 -6.54 14.03
C ILE A 151 -5.73 -5.36 13.23
N GLN A 152 -6.61 -4.57 13.83
CA GLN A 152 -6.94 -3.27 13.27
C GLN A 152 -5.72 -2.34 13.44
N PHE A 153 -5.40 -1.55 12.43
CA PHE A 153 -4.30 -0.59 12.52
C PHE A 153 -4.68 0.74 11.87
N LEU A 154 -3.95 1.79 12.23
CA LEU A 154 -4.14 3.14 11.71
C LEU A 154 -3.03 3.45 10.68
N PRO A 155 -3.29 3.31 9.36
CA PRO A 155 -2.27 3.43 8.31
C PRO A 155 -1.87 4.88 8.04
N GLU A 156 -0.65 5.31 8.34
CA GLU A 156 -0.22 6.67 8.00
C GLU A 156 -0.14 6.89 6.48
N PHE A 157 -0.44 8.12 6.01
CA PHE A 157 -0.44 8.44 4.58
C PHE A 157 0.41 9.67 4.25
N ASP A 158 1.03 9.63 3.07
CA ASP A 158 1.52 10.80 2.35
C ASP A 158 0.46 11.32 1.39
N LEU A 159 0.33 12.65 1.33
CA LEU A 159 -0.52 13.37 0.40
C LEU A 159 0.32 13.85 -0.78
N VAL A 160 -0.08 13.46 -1.99
CA VAL A 160 0.59 13.83 -3.24
C VAL A 160 -0.44 14.43 -4.19
N PRO A 161 -0.34 15.73 -4.52
CA PRO A 161 -1.23 16.34 -5.50
C PRO A 161 -1.11 15.64 -6.86
N PHE A 162 -2.23 15.32 -7.50
CA PHE A 162 -2.18 14.84 -8.88
C PHE A 162 -1.75 15.97 -9.80
N PRO A 163 -0.78 15.74 -10.70
CA PRO A 163 -0.39 16.74 -11.67
C PRO A 163 -1.49 16.88 -12.75
N PRO A 164 -1.53 18.01 -13.49
CA PRO A 164 -2.55 18.25 -14.52
C PRO A 164 -2.67 17.13 -15.55
N HIS A 165 -1.58 16.42 -15.87
CA HIS A 165 -1.58 15.33 -16.84
C HIS A 165 -2.20 14.01 -16.35
N CYS A 166 -2.59 13.93 -15.07
CA CYS A 166 -3.35 12.80 -14.52
C CYS A 166 -4.86 13.03 -14.52
N VAL A 167 -5.34 14.24 -14.82
CA VAL A 167 -6.77 14.59 -14.80
C VAL A 167 -7.54 13.78 -15.85
N ASN A 168 -8.76 13.39 -15.50
CA ASN A 168 -9.63 12.50 -16.28
C ASN A 168 -9.01 11.10 -16.53
N GLY A 169 -8.06 10.72 -15.67
CA GLY A 169 -7.50 9.38 -15.61
C GLY A 169 -8.28 8.48 -14.65
N ILE A 170 -8.65 7.28 -15.09
CA ILE A 170 -9.18 6.22 -14.24
C ILE A 170 -8.01 5.40 -13.68
N LEU A 171 -7.96 5.21 -12.35
CA LEU A 171 -6.97 4.37 -11.68
C LEU A 171 -7.20 2.88 -11.98
N GLY A 172 -6.87 2.45 -13.19
CA GLY A 172 -7.19 1.11 -13.68
C GLY A 172 -6.48 0.75 -14.97
N ARG A 173 -6.90 -0.36 -15.56
CA ARG A 173 -6.42 -0.85 -16.86
C ARG A 173 -7.22 -0.18 -18.00
N PRO A 174 -6.75 -0.28 -19.25
CA PRO A 174 -7.46 0.27 -20.41
C PRO A 174 -8.94 -0.12 -20.51
N GLU A 175 -9.26 -1.36 -20.18
CA GLU A 175 -10.63 -1.89 -20.18
C GLU A 175 -11.56 -1.24 -19.13
N ASP A 176 -11.00 -0.60 -18.11
CA ASP A 176 -11.76 0.02 -17.04
C ASP A 176 -12.13 1.49 -17.36
N ALA A 177 -11.49 2.10 -18.37
CA ALA A 177 -11.74 3.47 -18.81
C ALA A 177 -12.88 3.57 -19.83
N ARG A 178 -13.78 4.54 -19.65
CA ARG A 178 -14.86 4.82 -20.61
C ARG A 178 -14.34 5.62 -21.83
N PRO A 179 -15.10 5.66 -22.95
CA PRO A 179 -14.77 6.56 -24.06
C PRO A 179 -14.59 8.00 -23.57
N GLY A 180 -13.47 8.62 -23.95
CA GLY A 180 -13.10 9.97 -23.53
C GLY A 180 -12.31 10.05 -22.22
N GLN A 181 -12.12 8.94 -21.51
CA GLN A 181 -11.26 8.88 -20.32
C GLN A 181 -9.89 8.29 -20.65
N ASN A 182 -8.90 8.60 -19.82
CA ASN A 182 -7.58 7.99 -19.87
C ASN A 182 -7.50 6.82 -18.89
N ALA A 183 -6.83 5.73 -19.26
CA ALA A 183 -6.50 4.67 -18.31
C ALA A 183 -5.15 4.97 -17.65
N LEU A 184 -5.16 5.17 -16.33
CA LEU A 184 -4.01 5.56 -15.54
C LEU A 184 -3.67 4.46 -14.53
N ASN A 185 -2.98 3.41 -14.98
CA ASN A 185 -2.57 2.31 -14.12
C ASN A 185 -1.34 2.70 -13.28
N ILE A 186 -1.54 3.53 -12.26
CA ILE A 186 -0.45 4.08 -11.44
C ILE A 186 0.39 2.98 -10.79
N ARG A 187 -0.28 1.92 -10.32
CA ARG A 187 0.38 0.78 -9.69
C ARG A 187 1.37 0.11 -10.63
N LYS A 188 0.95 -0.19 -11.85
CA LYS A 188 1.79 -0.88 -12.85
C LYS A 188 2.85 0.04 -13.46
N ALA A 189 2.49 1.28 -13.80
CA ALA A 189 3.37 2.19 -14.54
C ALA A 189 4.41 2.87 -13.63
N PHE A 190 4.03 3.22 -12.39
CA PHE A 190 4.87 4.02 -11.50
C PHE A 190 5.28 3.29 -10.22
N GLY A 191 4.67 2.13 -9.92
CA GLY A 191 4.94 1.41 -8.68
C GLY A 191 4.44 2.18 -7.45
N ILE A 192 3.27 2.81 -7.56
CA ILE A 192 2.64 3.53 -6.45
C ILE A 192 1.31 2.85 -6.13
N ASN A 193 1.14 2.45 -4.88
CA ASN A 193 -0.11 1.90 -4.38
C ASN A 193 -0.96 3.05 -3.81
N VAL A 194 -1.89 3.56 -4.62
CA VAL A 194 -2.80 4.64 -4.19
C VAL A 194 -3.83 4.04 -3.24
N ALA A 195 -3.80 4.49 -2.00
CA ALA A 195 -4.69 4.07 -0.92
C ALA A 195 -5.99 4.90 -0.87
N GLY A 196 -5.98 6.09 -1.44
CA GLY A 196 -7.14 6.97 -1.44
C GLY A 196 -6.96 8.14 -2.40
N ILE A 197 -8.08 8.79 -2.75
CA ILE A 197 -8.10 10.06 -3.46
C ILE A 197 -8.78 11.10 -2.57
N VAL A 198 -8.05 12.16 -2.22
CA VAL A 198 -8.62 13.37 -1.61
C VAL A 198 -9.14 14.25 -2.73
N ARG A 199 -10.45 14.48 -2.74
CA ARG A 199 -11.11 15.37 -3.68
C ARG A 199 -10.76 16.82 -3.41
N ALA A 200 -10.90 17.67 -4.43
CA ALA A 200 -10.81 19.13 -4.24
C ALA A 200 -11.77 19.68 -3.16
N SER A 201 -12.90 19.00 -2.91
CA SER A 201 -13.85 19.31 -1.84
C SER A 201 -13.35 18.93 -0.43
N GLY A 202 -12.30 18.12 -0.32
CA GLY A 202 -11.79 17.54 0.93
C GLY A 202 -12.39 16.18 1.27
N GLU A 203 -13.36 15.67 0.51
CA GLU A 203 -13.86 14.30 0.62
C GLU A 203 -12.76 13.29 0.27
N VAL A 204 -12.78 12.11 0.88
CA VAL A 204 -11.80 11.04 0.59
C VAL A 204 -12.50 9.79 0.08
N SER A 205 -12.14 9.38 -1.14
CA SER A 205 -12.47 8.08 -1.69
C SER A 205 -11.38 7.08 -1.28
N TRP A 206 -11.66 6.22 -0.30
CA TRP A 206 -10.71 5.21 0.18
C TRP A 206 -10.70 3.98 -0.70
N TRP A 207 -9.52 3.40 -0.87
CA TRP A 207 -9.27 2.17 -1.62
C TRP A 207 -9.95 2.20 -3.00
N PRO A 208 -9.64 3.24 -3.81
CA PRO A 208 -10.36 3.51 -5.03
C PRO A 208 -10.26 2.30 -5.96
N GLY A 209 -11.40 1.82 -6.43
CA GLY A 209 -11.45 0.75 -7.41
C GLY A 209 -11.12 1.26 -8.82
N ALA A 210 -11.15 0.36 -9.79
CA ALA A 210 -10.81 0.67 -11.18
C ALA A 210 -11.91 1.43 -11.95
N SER A 211 -12.95 1.94 -11.29
CA SER A 211 -14.06 2.64 -11.95
C SER A 211 -14.38 3.96 -11.27
N GLU A 212 -15.05 4.85 -12.00
CA GLU A 212 -15.53 6.13 -11.45
C GLU A 212 -16.46 5.93 -10.24
N SER A 213 -17.39 4.97 -10.32
CA SER A 213 -18.31 4.66 -9.23
C SER A 213 -17.61 4.05 -8.01
N ALA A 214 -16.46 3.42 -8.21
CA ALA A 214 -15.58 2.94 -7.14
C ALA A 214 -14.57 4.02 -6.69
N GLY A 215 -14.73 5.26 -7.15
CA GLY A 215 -13.91 6.40 -6.75
C GLY A 215 -12.59 6.53 -7.51
N GLY A 216 -12.33 5.75 -8.56
CA GLY A 216 -11.06 5.70 -9.28
C GLY A 216 -10.79 6.83 -10.27
N LEU A 217 -11.76 7.70 -10.57
CA LEU A 217 -11.56 8.82 -11.50
C LEU A 217 -10.76 9.94 -10.82
N VAL A 218 -9.72 10.44 -11.47
CA VAL A 218 -8.92 11.57 -11.00
C VAL A 218 -9.49 12.89 -11.51
N GLY A 219 -10.03 13.71 -10.60
CA GLY A 219 -10.54 15.04 -10.88
C GLY A 219 -9.46 16.13 -10.82
N LYS A 220 -9.82 17.33 -11.28
CA LYS A 220 -8.96 18.51 -11.16
C LYS A 220 -8.80 18.93 -9.70
N GLY A 221 -7.56 19.05 -9.24
CA GLY A 221 -7.23 19.44 -7.86
C GLY A 221 -7.24 18.29 -6.86
N ASP A 222 -7.51 17.07 -7.32
CA ASP A 222 -7.44 15.87 -6.49
C ASP A 222 -6.01 15.56 -6.06
N SER A 223 -5.86 14.82 -4.96
CA SER A 223 -4.57 14.35 -4.45
C SER A 223 -4.63 12.85 -4.14
N ALA A 224 -3.55 12.14 -4.43
CA ALA A 224 -3.36 10.75 -4.01
C ALA A 224 -2.98 10.68 -2.53
N LEU A 225 -3.53 9.69 -1.83
CA LEU A 225 -3.01 9.19 -0.56
C LEU A 225 -2.19 7.94 -0.82
N ILE A 226 -0.94 7.94 -0.36
CA ILE A 226 -0.02 6.81 -0.46
C ILE A 226 0.25 6.32 0.94
N MET A 227 -0.01 5.03 1.21
CA MET A 227 0.26 4.47 2.53
C MET A 227 1.76 4.50 2.81
N ARG A 228 2.14 5.11 3.92
CA ARG A 228 3.48 4.98 4.46
C ARG A 228 3.64 3.55 4.94
N MET A 229 4.73 2.92 4.54
CA MET A 229 5.13 1.68 5.18
C MET A 229 5.16 1.93 6.69
N PRO A 230 4.55 1.08 7.53
CA PRO A 230 4.67 1.17 8.96
C PRO A 230 6.14 1.12 9.30
N GLN A 231 6.73 2.29 9.49
CA GLN A 231 8.11 2.35 9.85
C GLN A 231 8.13 2.18 11.35
N TRP A 232 8.79 1.12 11.80
CA TRP A 232 9.18 0.99 13.19
C TRP A 232 10.32 2.01 13.53
N GLY A 233 10.45 3.09 12.74
CA GLY A 233 11.52 4.10 12.66
C GLY A 233 11.12 5.40 11.92
N ARG A 234 11.98 6.43 11.93
CA ARG A 234 11.64 7.82 11.53
C ARG A 234 11.99 8.27 10.08
N GLY A 235 12.12 7.40 9.09
CA GLY A 235 12.64 7.81 7.77
C GLY A 235 11.85 7.31 6.57
N ALA A 236 10.91 8.11 6.04
CA ALA A 236 10.21 7.81 4.78
C ALA A 236 11.21 7.30 3.72
N THR A 237 10.93 6.19 3.06
CA THR A 237 11.91 5.59 2.15
C THR A 237 12.06 6.44 0.90
N ALA A 238 13.29 6.83 0.58
CA ALA A 238 13.63 7.61 -0.62
C ALA A 238 13.01 7.02 -1.90
N GLN A 239 12.85 5.70 -1.96
CA GLN A 239 12.22 4.98 -3.07
C GLN A 239 10.80 5.47 -3.40
N VAL A 240 9.96 5.80 -2.41
CA VAL A 240 8.59 6.28 -2.67
C VAL A 240 8.64 7.68 -3.29
N ALA A 241 9.52 8.54 -2.79
CA ALA A 241 9.69 9.88 -3.33
C ALA A 241 10.15 9.84 -4.80
N ASP A 242 11.09 8.96 -5.16
CA ASP A 242 11.54 8.81 -6.55
C ASP A 242 10.42 8.34 -7.49
N ARG A 243 9.61 7.37 -7.06
CA ARG A 243 8.44 6.91 -7.82
C ARG A 243 7.41 8.01 -8.00
N VAL A 244 7.13 8.78 -6.95
CA VAL A 244 6.24 9.94 -7.00
C VAL A 244 6.79 11.01 -7.95
N ASN A 245 8.09 11.27 -7.94
CA ASN A 245 8.71 12.24 -8.84
C ASN A 245 8.48 11.84 -10.31
N HIS A 246 8.55 10.55 -10.66
CA HIS A 246 8.22 10.10 -12.02
C HIS A 246 6.76 10.33 -12.42
N LEU A 247 5.82 10.28 -11.47
CA LEU A 247 4.42 10.60 -11.72
C LEU A 247 4.23 12.11 -11.92
N LEU A 248 4.91 12.93 -11.11
CA LEU A 248 4.79 14.39 -11.12
C LEU A 248 5.49 15.06 -12.30
N ASP A 249 6.62 14.52 -12.75
CA ASP A 249 7.40 15.05 -13.87
C ASP A 249 6.80 14.61 -15.22
N LEU A 250 6.49 15.57 -16.10
CA LEU A 250 5.80 15.30 -17.36
C LEU A 250 6.61 14.39 -18.29
N ALA A 251 7.92 14.61 -18.41
CA ALA A 251 8.77 13.81 -19.28
C ALA A 251 8.86 12.36 -18.78
N SER A 252 9.13 12.18 -17.48
CA SER A 252 9.12 10.87 -16.83
C SER A 252 7.77 10.17 -16.98
N PHE A 253 6.67 10.91 -16.85
CA PHE A 253 5.32 10.39 -17.01
C PHE A 253 5.09 9.84 -18.43
N GLN A 254 5.46 10.62 -19.45
CA GLN A 254 5.37 10.21 -20.85
C GLN A 254 6.23 8.97 -21.15
N ALA A 255 7.46 8.94 -20.64
CA ALA A 255 8.36 7.80 -20.79
C ALA A 255 7.76 6.53 -20.17
N ARG A 256 7.24 6.62 -18.94
CA ARG A 256 6.64 5.48 -18.22
C ARG A 256 5.40 4.92 -18.90
N LEU A 257 4.65 5.75 -19.61
CA LEU A 257 3.47 5.32 -20.38
C LEU A 257 3.78 5.00 -21.85
N GLY A 258 5.04 5.12 -22.29
CA GLY A 258 5.45 4.79 -23.67
C GLY A 258 5.00 5.82 -24.71
N PHE A 259 4.69 7.05 -24.30
CA PHE A 259 4.23 8.11 -25.20
C PHE A 259 5.36 8.74 -26.02
N GLU A 260 6.61 8.62 -25.60
CA GLU A 260 7.77 9.13 -26.34
C GLU A 260 7.87 8.52 -27.75
N SER A 261 7.50 7.24 -27.88
CA SER A 261 7.46 6.53 -29.16
C SER A 261 6.18 6.72 -29.96
N ASP A 262 5.12 7.30 -29.37
CA ASP A 262 3.82 7.52 -30.03
C ASP A 262 3.25 8.91 -29.71
N PRO A 263 3.65 9.95 -30.48
CA PRO A 263 3.10 11.30 -30.32
C PRO A 263 1.59 11.39 -30.54
N ALA A 264 1.00 10.47 -31.32
CA ALA A 264 -0.44 10.45 -31.54
C ALA A 264 -1.19 9.94 -30.29
N ALA A 265 -0.65 8.93 -29.60
CA ALA A 265 -1.16 8.52 -28.29
C ALA A 265 -1.11 9.66 -27.27
N TRP A 266 -0.01 10.41 -27.22
CA TRP A 266 0.07 11.56 -26.33
C TRP A 266 -0.97 12.64 -26.66
N ARG A 267 -1.16 12.97 -27.94
CA ARG A 267 -2.20 13.94 -28.34
C ARG A 267 -3.60 13.46 -27.93
N ARG A 268 -3.91 12.18 -28.10
CA ARG A 268 -5.19 11.60 -27.62
C ARG A 268 -5.33 11.72 -26.10
N TRP A 269 -4.26 11.41 -25.37
CA TRP A 269 -4.23 11.58 -23.92
C TRP A 269 -4.55 13.02 -23.51
N GLN A 270 -3.92 13.99 -24.18
CA GLN A 270 -4.14 15.42 -23.90
C GLN A 270 -5.56 15.88 -24.21
N LEU A 271 -6.17 15.37 -25.29
CA LEU A 271 -7.56 15.68 -25.63
C LEU A 271 -8.51 15.18 -24.54
N ASN A 272 -8.29 13.96 -24.04
CA ASN A 272 -9.10 13.39 -22.97
C ASN A 272 -8.95 14.17 -21.65
N MET A 273 -7.78 14.75 -21.35
CA MET A 273 -7.60 15.58 -20.14
C MET A 273 -8.47 16.84 -20.12
N ALA A 274 -8.90 17.31 -21.30
CA ALA A 274 -9.70 18.53 -21.46
C ALA A 274 -11.21 18.28 -21.53
N ALA A 275 -11.63 17.01 -21.63
CA ALA A 275 -13.04 16.59 -21.65
C ALA A 275 -13.62 16.59 -20.23
#